data_AF-A0A348N638-F1
#
_entry.id   AF-A0A348N638-F1
#
_cell.length_a   1.000
_cell.length_b   1.000
_cell.length_c   1.000
_cell.angle_alpha   90.00
_cell.angle_beta   90.00
_cell.angle_gamma   90.00
#
_symmetry.space_group_name_H-M   'P 1'
#
loop_
_entity.id
_entity.type
_entity.pdbx_description
1 polymer ?
#
loop_
_entity_poly.entity_id
_entity_poly.type
_entity_poly.pdbx_seq_one_letter_code
_entity_poly.pdbx_strand_id
1 'polypeptide(L)'
;MSEIKPNDINEVPQHKIENQIQPENGMTLQESKGFWDNTFQDLKGNNIESSDEKDVNDSICGGEYTTFEERMKQTPKNGERGKFEGERANSKFVPSDETDAGARCKEKLAEYGLDGIEYKNGEADFSKVSEATLQIDKMTENMHDYYDNDGNRQEGNFTQADKKLAEQWNMEAKDGKTDWTEKDVAEYRSTNNLSWHERCDTKTMDLVPREIHEYCSHSGGRAECRIRDNNNGGSFDE
;
A
#
# COMPACT_ATOMS: atom_id res chain seq x y z
N MET A 1 -70.62 -19.27 -26.74
CA MET A 1 -70.15 -19.98 -25.54
C MET A 1 -69.24 -21.11 -25.98
N SER A 2 -67.93 -20.95 -25.80
CA SER A 2 -66.94 -22.03 -25.79
C SER A 2 -65.73 -21.46 -25.05
N GLU A 3 -65.60 -21.86 -23.78
CA GLU A 3 -64.54 -21.45 -22.87
C GLU A 3 -63.23 -22.16 -23.23
N ILE A 4 -62.14 -21.40 -23.30
CA ILE A 4 -60.79 -21.93 -23.46
C ILE A 4 -60.16 -21.99 -22.08
N LYS A 5 -59.84 -23.20 -21.62
CA LYS A 5 -59.04 -23.44 -20.40
C LYS A 5 -57.55 -23.25 -20.72
N PRO A 6 -56.77 -22.54 -19.89
CA PRO A 6 -55.32 -22.50 -20.04
C PRO A 6 -54.66 -23.78 -19.51
N ASN A 7 -53.70 -24.29 -20.28
CA ASN A 7 -52.89 -25.49 -20.03
C ASN A 7 -51.94 -25.31 -18.84
N ASP A 8 -51.75 -26.42 -18.12
CA ASP A 8 -50.79 -26.63 -17.04
C ASP A 8 -49.35 -26.37 -17.48
N ILE A 9 -48.66 -25.50 -16.74
CA ILE A 9 -47.22 -25.27 -16.84
C ILE A 9 -46.58 -26.15 -15.77
N ASN A 10 -45.84 -27.18 -16.19
CA ASN A 10 -45.03 -27.98 -15.28
C ASN A 10 -43.88 -27.13 -14.72
N GLU A 11 -43.82 -26.98 -13.39
CA GLU A 11 -42.72 -26.36 -12.67
C GLU A 11 -41.42 -27.17 -12.86
N VAL A 12 -40.36 -26.50 -13.30
CA VAL A 12 -38.99 -27.03 -13.31
C VAL A 12 -38.37 -26.78 -11.93
N PRO A 13 -37.80 -27.79 -11.23
CA PRO A 13 -37.24 -27.58 -9.90
C PRO A 13 -36.03 -26.64 -9.94
N GLN A 14 -36.05 -25.58 -9.12
CA GLN A 14 -34.89 -24.72 -8.89
C GLN A 14 -33.79 -25.52 -8.16
N HIS A 15 -32.68 -25.79 -8.85
CA HIS A 15 -31.47 -26.29 -8.22
C HIS A 15 -30.77 -25.12 -7.52
N LYS A 16 -30.92 -25.04 -6.19
CA LYS A 16 -30.06 -24.21 -5.33
C LYS A 16 -28.67 -24.83 -5.29
N ILE A 17 -27.63 -24.03 -5.53
CA ILE A 17 -26.26 -24.35 -5.12
C ILE A 17 -25.91 -23.29 -4.06
N GLU A 18 -26.19 -23.61 -2.80
CA GLU A 18 -25.69 -22.88 -1.64
C GLU A 18 -24.39 -23.58 -1.22
N ASN A 19 -23.22 -23.05 -1.61
CA ASN A 19 -21.96 -23.43 -0.96
C ASN A 19 -21.84 -22.61 0.33
N GLN A 20 -22.53 -23.07 1.37
CA GLN A 20 -22.28 -22.64 2.74
C GLN A 20 -20.95 -23.26 3.19
N ILE A 21 -19.89 -22.46 3.26
CA ILE A 21 -18.70 -22.85 4.02
C ILE A 21 -19.08 -22.72 5.49
N GLN A 22 -19.52 -23.82 6.08
CA GLN A 22 -19.68 -23.93 7.53
C GLN A 22 -18.35 -24.42 8.12
N PRO A 23 -17.85 -23.85 9.22
CA PRO A 23 -16.71 -24.42 9.93
C PRO A 23 -17.10 -25.82 10.43
N GLU A 24 -16.22 -26.81 10.24
CA GLU A 24 -16.45 -28.15 10.75
C GLU A 24 -16.56 -28.14 12.29
N ASN A 25 -17.74 -28.55 12.76
CA ASN A 25 -18.10 -29.05 14.08
C ASN A 25 -17.39 -28.43 15.31
N GLY A 26 -18.10 -27.50 15.96
CA GLY A 26 -18.07 -27.36 17.42
C GLY A 26 -17.35 -26.15 17.99
N MET A 27 -16.75 -25.29 17.16
CA MET A 27 -16.06 -24.09 17.63
C MET A 27 -16.99 -22.86 17.56
N THR A 28 -17.23 -22.22 18.70
CA THR A 28 -17.99 -20.98 18.81
C THR A 28 -17.20 -19.78 18.26
N LEU A 29 -17.87 -18.69 17.89
CA LEU A 29 -17.25 -17.44 17.42
C LEU A 29 -16.22 -16.88 18.42
N GLN A 30 -16.43 -17.15 19.71
CA GLN A 30 -15.52 -16.72 20.78
C GLN A 30 -14.27 -17.61 20.83
N GLU A 31 -14.40 -18.90 20.56
CA GLU A 31 -13.27 -19.83 20.46
C GLU A 31 -12.46 -19.61 19.18
N SER A 32 -13.10 -19.26 18.06
CA SER A 32 -12.38 -18.88 16.84
C SER A 32 -11.59 -17.59 17.03
N LYS A 33 -12.16 -16.62 17.76
CA LYS A 33 -11.45 -15.39 18.11
C LYS A 33 -10.25 -15.67 19.03
N GLY A 34 -10.44 -16.52 20.04
CA GLY A 34 -9.35 -16.98 20.91
C GLY A 34 -8.24 -17.73 20.18
N PHE A 35 -8.58 -18.52 19.16
CA PHE A 35 -7.59 -19.22 18.33
C PHE A 35 -6.72 -18.26 17.52
N TRP A 36 -7.32 -17.25 16.90
CA TRP A 36 -6.59 -16.21 16.17
C TRP A 36 -5.78 -15.30 17.11
N ASP A 37 -6.33 -14.94 18.27
CA ASP A 37 -5.65 -14.13 19.28
C ASP A 37 -4.40 -14.85 19.82
N ASN A 38 -4.49 -16.17 20.06
CA ASN A 38 -3.35 -16.99 20.52
C ASN A 38 -2.31 -17.19 19.41
N THR A 39 -2.75 -17.42 18.16
CA THR A 39 -1.83 -17.55 17.01
C THR A 39 -1.02 -16.26 16.79
N PHE A 40 -1.65 -15.10 17.00
CA PHE A 40 -0.96 -13.81 16.95
C PHE A 40 -0.10 -13.50 18.20
N GLN A 41 -0.43 -14.07 19.36
CA GLN A 41 0.41 -13.96 20.55
C GLN A 41 1.66 -14.84 20.48
N ASP A 42 1.58 -16.03 19.89
CA ASP A 42 2.73 -16.91 19.69
C ASP A 42 3.77 -16.28 18.74
N LEU A 43 3.34 -15.43 17.78
CA LEU A 43 4.23 -14.60 16.96
C LEU A 43 4.93 -13.47 17.76
N LYS A 44 4.35 -13.06 18.89
CA LYS A 44 4.94 -12.06 19.81
C LYS A 44 5.82 -12.70 20.90
N GLY A 45 5.79 -14.02 21.04
CA GLY A 45 6.44 -14.76 22.12
C GLY A 45 7.94 -15.08 21.92
N ASN A 46 8.53 -14.74 20.78
CA ASN A 46 9.97 -14.88 20.60
C ASN A 46 10.70 -13.69 21.25
N ASN A 47 11.19 -13.92 22.48
CA ASN A 47 12.03 -13.06 23.31
C ASN A 47 12.92 -12.06 22.53
N ILE A 48 12.55 -10.79 22.59
CA ILE A 48 13.49 -9.67 22.54
C ILE A 48 13.55 -9.15 23.98
N GLU A 49 14.66 -9.43 24.66
CA GLU A 49 14.94 -8.84 25.96
C GLU A 49 15.04 -7.31 25.84
N SER A 50 14.48 -6.64 26.82
CA SER A 50 14.29 -5.20 26.93
C SER A 50 15.55 -4.37 26.67
N SER A 51 15.50 -3.53 25.64
CA SER A 51 16.10 -2.20 25.67
C SER A 51 15.07 -1.22 25.09
N ASP A 52 14.62 -0.32 25.95
CA ASP A 52 13.85 0.90 25.68
C ASP A 52 12.44 0.76 25.06
N GLU A 53 11.43 1.20 25.81
CA GLU A 53 10.02 1.38 25.39
C GLU A 53 9.82 2.42 24.25
N LYS A 54 10.85 2.70 23.43
CA LYS A 54 10.76 3.60 22.26
C LYS A 54 10.47 2.87 20.93
N ASP A 55 10.72 1.57 20.83
CA ASP A 55 10.96 0.96 19.51
C ASP A 55 9.95 -0.11 19.08
N VAL A 56 8.66 0.10 19.35
CA VAL A 56 7.59 -0.69 18.69
C VAL A 56 6.81 0.14 17.67
N ASN A 57 6.87 1.47 17.79
CA ASN A 57 6.24 2.41 16.85
C ASN A 57 7.26 3.02 15.86
N ASP A 58 8.53 2.62 15.96
CA ASP A 58 9.62 3.04 15.07
C ASP A 58 9.74 2.20 13.80
N SER A 59 9.04 1.06 13.76
CA SER A 59 9.06 0.13 12.63
C SER A 59 8.31 0.61 11.37
N ILE A 60 7.62 1.76 11.39
CA ILE A 60 6.73 2.16 10.29
C ILE A 60 7.37 3.21 9.36
N CYS A 61 8.42 3.91 9.80
CA CYS A 61 8.92 5.08 9.09
C CYS A 61 10.39 5.42 9.41
N GLY A 62 11.19 5.58 8.35
CA GLY A 62 12.63 5.71 8.40
C GLY A 62 13.31 4.55 7.70
N GLY A 63 14.26 4.86 6.81
CA GLY A 63 15.02 3.87 6.05
C GLY A 63 16.32 3.43 6.72
N GLU A 64 16.77 2.24 6.34
CA GLU A 64 17.98 1.59 6.84
C GLU A 64 19.27 2.16 6.21
N TYR A 65 19.22 2.53 4.93
CA TYR A 65 20.40 2.89 4.15
C TYR A 65 20.57 4.40 3.97
N THR A 66 19.48 5.17 3.92
CA THR A 66 19.56 6.64 3.91
C THR A 66 19.64 7.21 5.33
N THR A 67 20.31 8.35 5.47
CA THR A 67 20.31 9.12 6.71
C THR A 67 19.05 9.99 6.83
N PHE A 68 18.69 10.38 8.06
CA PHE A 68 17.60 11.35 8.28
C PHE A 68 17.82 12.66 7.50
N GLU A 69 19.05 13.18 7.47
CA GLU A 69 19.37 14.43 6.75
C GLU A 69 19.13 14.31 5.24
N GLU A 70 19.45 13.16 4.64
CA GLU A 70 19.20 12.90 3.22
C GLU A 70 17.70 12.84 2.92
N ARG A 71 16.91 12.16 3.77
CA ARG A 71 15.45 12.12 3.62
C ARG A 71 14.83 13.50 3.83
N MET A 72 15.25 14.23 4.86
CA MET A 72 14.81 15.58 5.15
C MET A 72 15.03 16.54 3.97
N LYS A 73 16.10 16.38 3.19
CA LYS A 73 16.35 17.17 1.97
C LYS A 73 15.26 16.97 0.90
N GLN A 74 14.60 15.82 0.88
CA GLN A 74 13.50 15.50 -0.05
C GLN A 74 12.12 15.91 0.47
N THR A 75 11.98 16.28 1.74
CA THR A 75 10.72 16.75 2.32
C THR A 75 10.40 18.20 1.93
N PRO A 76 9.12 18.64 1.97
CA PRO A 76 8.76 20.02 1.70
C PRO A 76 9.48 20.98 2.65
N LYS A 77 9.62 22.24 2.24
CA LYS A 77 10.07 23.32 3.12
C LYS A 77 8.87 24.19 3.49
N ASN A 78 8.91 24.79 4.68
CA ASN A 78 7.94 25.80 5.06
C ASN A 78 8.02 26.98 4.08
N GLY A 79 6.88 27.40 3.53
CA GLY A 79 6.77 28.48 2.55
C GLY A 79 5.48 28.41 1.75
N GLU A 80 5.51 28.87 0.50
CA GLU A 80 4.34 28.95 -0.41
C GLU A 80 3.64 27.59 -0.63
N ARG A 81 4.36 26.47 -0.48
CA ARG A 81 3.78 25.12 -0.62
C ARG A 81 2.99 24.67 0.61
N GLY A 82 3.18 25.29 1.76
CA GLY A 82 2.64 24.81 3.02
C GLY A 82 3.66 24.85 4.15
N LYS A 83 3.28 24.26 5.28
CA LYS A 83 4.08 24.31 6.50
C LYS A 83 3.93 23.04 7.33
N PHE A 84 5.00 22.69 8.03
CA PHE A 84 4.96 21.74 9.13
C PHE A 84 4.34 22.38 10.36
N GLU A 85 3.47 21.65 11.08
CA GLU A 85 2.91 22.10 12.35
C GLU A 85 3.93 22.08 13.49
N GLY A 86 4.96 21.23 13.38
CA GLY A 86 6.05 21.11 14.33
C GLY A 86 7.40 21.06 13.63
N GLU A 87 8.27 20.15 14.10
CA GLU A 87 9.57 19.95 13.50
C GLU A 87 9.44 19.46 12.05
N ARG A 88 10.16 20.12 11.14
CA ARG A 88 10.18 19.75 9.72
C ARG A 88 10.61 18.29 9.59
N ALA A 89 9.86 17.52 8.80
CA ALA A 89 10.11 16.10 8.52
C ALA A 89 9.89 15.13 9.71
N ASN A 90 9.36 15.63 10.84
CA ASN A 90 8.97 14.86 12.04
C ASN A 90 7.62 15.34 12.61
N SER A 91 6.76 15.91 11.76
CA SER A 91 5.41 16.35 12.11
C SER A 91 4.53 16.43 10.87
N LYS A 92 3.24 16.71 11.06
CA LYS A 92 2.28 16.91 9.97
C LYS A 92 2.67 18.09 9.08
N PHE A 93 2.79 17.84 7.78
CA PHE A 93 2.86 18.85 6.75
C PHE A 93 1.45 19.20 6.27
N VAL A 94 1.09 20.48 6.38
CA VAL A 94 -0.19 21.04 5.95
C VAL A 94 0.04 21.84 4.65
N PRO A 95 -0.48 21.37 3.50
CA PRO A 95 -0.39 22.09 2.23
C PRO A 95 -1.05 23.48 2.28
N SER A 96 -0.49 24.42 1.51
CA SER A 96 -1.08 25.74 1.27
C SER A 96 -2.03 25.70 0.07
N ASP A 97 -3.04 26.57 0.04
CA ASP A 97 -3.92 26.79 -1.12
C ASP A 97 -3.48 27.97 -2.00
N GLU A 98 -2.34 28.59 -1.69
CA GLU A 98 -1.77 29.71 -2.47
C GLU A 98 -1.38 29.32 -3.91
N THR A 99 -1.24 28.03 -4.19
CA THR A 99 -0.91 27.50 -5.51
C THR A 99 -2.00 26.52 -5.96
N ASP A 100 -2.29 26.46 -7.26
CA ASP A 100 -3.29 25.52 -7.80
C ASP A 100 -2.99 24.06 -7.42
N ALA A 101 -1.73 23.67 -7.40
CA ALA A 101 -1.31 22.34 -7.00
C ALA A 101 -1.56 22.07 -5.51
N GLY A 102 -1.36 23.09 -4.65
CA GLY A 102 -1.63 23.00 -3.23
C GLY A 102 -3.12 22.97 -2.92
N ALA A 103 -3.93 23.78 -3.63
CA ALA A 103 -5.38 23.74 -3.54
C ALA A 103 -5.94 22.35 -3.91
N ARG A 104 -5.47 21.76 -5.03
CA ARG A 104 -5.84 20.39 -5.42
C ARG A 104 -5.41 19.34 -4.37
N CYS A 105 -4.21 19.47 -3.81
CA CYS A 105 -3.74 18.58 -2.75
C CYS A 105 -4.63 18.65 -1.50
N LYS A 106 -5.00 19.86 -1.06
CA LYS A 106 -5.92 20.06 0.09
C LYS A 106 -7.30 19.50 -0.18
N GLU A 107 -7.85 19.75 -1.36
CA GLU A 107 -9.15 19.20 -1.77
C GLU A 107 -9.11 17.66 -1.75
N LYS A 108 -8.05 17.07 -2.32
CA LYS A 108 -7.88 15.62 -2.33
C LYS A 108 -7.70 15.04 -0.93
N LEU A 109 -6.96 15.70 -0.04
CA LEU A 109 -6.82 15.29 1.37
C LEU A 109 -8.17 15.35 2.11
N ALA A 110 -9.01 16.34 1.81
CA ALA A 110 -10.32 16.49 2.44
C ALA A 110 -11.27 15.34 2.10
N GLU A 111 -11.15 14.70 0.93
CA GLU A 111 -11.90 13.46 0.59
C GLU A 111 -11.62 12.32 1.59
N TYR A 112 -10.43 12.31 2.19
CA TYR A 112 -10.01 11.35 3.23
C TYR A 112 -10.24 11.87 4.66
N GLY A 113 -10.84 13.06 4.82
CA GLY A 113 -11.02 13.70 6.12
C GLY A 113 -9.71 14.19 6.74
N LEU A 114 -8.69 14.46 5.93
CA LEU A 114 -7.37 14.94 6.36
C LEU A 114 -7.12 16.38 5.90
N ASP A 115 -6.24 17.08 6.60
CA ASP A 115 -5.76 18.43 6.25
C ASP A 115 -4.25 18.48 5.95
N GLY A 116 -3.57 17.34 6.06
CA GLY A 116 -2.13 17.21 5.88
C GLY A 116 -1.65 15.76 5.94
N ILE A 117 -0.37 15.57 5.72
CA ILE A 117 0.32 14.27 5.77
C ILE A 117 1.32 14.27 6.91
N GLU A 118 1.29 13.22 7.73
CA GLU A 118 2.25 13.03 8.81
C GLU A 118 3.62 12.67 8.23
N TYR A 119 4.67 13.26 8.79
CA TYR A 119 6.04 12.84 8.53
C TYR A 119 6.68 12.34 9.82
N LYS A 120 7.42 11.24 9.72
CA LYS A 120 8.25 10.75 10.81
C LYS A 120 9.57 10.24 10.24
N ASN A 121 10.67 10.63 10.88
CA ASN A 121 12.04 10.30 10.47
C ASN A 121 12.34 10.65 9.01
N GLY A 122 11.71 11.69 8.44
CA GLY A 122 11.91 12.11 7.05
C GLY A 122 11.09 11.38 5.99
N GLU A 123 10.28 10.41 6.38
CA GLU A 123 9.35 9.69 5.50
C GLU A 123 7.93 10.23 5.67
N ALA A 124 7.20 10.30 4.56
CA ALA A 124 5.79 10.69 4.54
C ALA A 124 4.91 9.46 4.78
N ASP A 125 3.99 9.54 5.73
CA ASP A 125 3.03 8.47 6.01
C ASP A 125 1.76 8.68 5.19
N PHE A 126 1.67 7.93 4.09
CA PHE A 126 0.49 7.92 3.21
C PHE A 126 -0.53 6.85 3.58
N SER A 127 -0.35 6.11 4.68
CA SER A 127 -1.25 4.99 5.04
C SER A 127 -2.73 5.39 5.13
N LYS A 128 -3.02 6.62 5.58
CA LYS A 128 -4.38 7.16 5.71
C LYS A 128 -5.04 7.56 4.39
N VAL A 129 -4.27 7.67 3.32
CA VAL A 129 -4.75 8.00 1.96
C VAL A 129 -4.51 6.86 0.97
N SER A 130 -4.09 5.70 1.46
CA SER A 130 -3.81 4.52 0.64
C SER A 130 -5.11 3.78 0.32
N GLU A 131 -5.35 3.50 -0.97
CA GLU A 131 -6.43 2.61 -1.42
C GLU A 131 -6.09 1.14 -1.21
N ALA A 132 -4.80 0.80 -1.20
CA ALA A 132 -4.31 -0.55 -0.98
C ALA A 132 -2.86 -0.53 -0.48
N THR A 133 -2.55 -1.37 0.50
CA THR A 133 -1.19 -1.54 1.03
C THR A 133 -0.81 -3.01 0.93
N LEU A 134 0.34 -3.29 0.31
CA LEU A 134 0.84 -4.65 0.10
C LEU A 134 2.36 -4.70 0.20
N GLN A 135 2.92 -5.90 0.18
CA GLN A 135 4.36 -6.12 0.10
C GLN A 135 4.75 -6.78 -1.22
N ILE A 136 5.85 -6.31 -1.81
CA ILE A 136 6.48 -6.92 -2.99
C ILE A 136 7.72 -7.70 -2.59
N ASP A 137 8.05 -8.73 -3.37
CA ASP A 137 9.10 -9.70 -3.01
C ASP A 137 10.51 -9.10 -3.17
N LYS A 138 10.71 -8.22 -4.16
CA LYS A 138 12.02 -7.61 -4.44
C LYS A 138 11.87 -6.16 -4.88
N MET A 139 11.75 -5.24 -3.93
CA MET A 139 11.88 -3.82 -4.24
C MET A 139 13.30 -3.48 -4.71
N THR A 140 13.40 -2.67 -5.75
CA THR A 140 14.66 -2.21 -6.35
C THR A 140 14.63 -0.69 -6.53
N GLU A 141 15.73 -0.12 -7.01
CA GLU A 141 15.75 1.28 -7.46
C GLU A 141 14.92 1.54 -8.73
N ASN A 142 14.44 0.50 -9.40
CA ASN A 142 13.73 0.59 -10.67
C ASN A 142 12.21 0.54 -10.46
N MET A 143 11.56 1.67 -10.72
CA MET A 143 10.11 1.80 -10.67
C MET A 143 9.43 0.93 -11.76
N HIS A 144 10.04 0.88 -12.94
CA HIS A 144 9.56 0.15 -14.11
C HIS A 144 10.46 -1.04 -14.43
N ASP A 145 9.94 -1.97 -15.22
CA ASP A 145 10.70 -3.12 -15.73
C ASP A 145 11.99 -2.67 -16.41
N TYR A 146 13.05 -3.44 -16.18
CA TYR A 146 14.39 -3.15 -16.66
C TYR A 146 15.09 -4.42 -17.12
N TYR A 147 16.26 -4.30 -17.73
CA TYR A 147 17.12 -5.42 -18.06
C TYR A 147 18.35 -5.37 -17.17
N ASP A 148 18.75 -6.50 -16.59
CA ASP A 148 20.00 -6.60 -15.84
C ASP A 148 21.22 -6.66 -16.79
N ASN A 149 22.42 -6.69 -16.21
CA ASN A 149 23.68 -6.74 -16.96
C ASN A 149 23.83 -7.99 -17.83
N ASP A 150 23.11 -9.07 -17.50
CA ASP A 150 23.09 -10.32 -18.25
C ASP A 150 22.02 -10.31 -19.36
N GLY A 151 21.27 -9.21 -19.50
CA GLY A 151 20.22 -9.05 -20.50
C GLY A 151 18.91 -9.73 -20.16
N ASN A 152 18.70 -10.15 -18.90
CA ASN A 152 17.43 -10.72 -18.47
C ASN A 152 16.46 -9.62 -18.05
N ARG A 153 15.20 -9.74 -18.46
CA ARG A 153 14.14 -8.82 -18.04
C ARG A 153 13.83 -9.03 -16.56
N GLN A 154 13.86 -7.95 -15.81
CA GLN A 154 13.50 -7.86 -14.40
C GLN A 154 12.24 -7.02 -14.24
N GLU A 155 11.38 -7.42 -13.31
CA GLU A 155 10.15 -6.70 -13.01
C GLU A 155 10.43 -5.50 -12.12
N GLY A 156 9.97 -4.32 -12.53
CA GLY A 156 10.04 -3.13 -11.71
C GLY A 156 9.07 -3.19 -10.53
N ASN A 157 9.25 -2.27 -9.59
CA ASN A 157 8.41 -2.22 -8.38
C ASN A 157 6.91 -2.12 -8.72
N PHE A 158 6.54 -1.34 -9.75
CA PHE A 158 5.14 -1.15 -10.13
C PHE A 158 4.52 -2.43 -10.68
N THR A 159 5.24 -3.17 -11.54
CA THR A 159 4.76 -4.44 -12.10
C THR A 159 4.55 -5.48 -10.99
N GLN A 160 5.49 -5.57 -10.04
CA GLN A 160 5.36 -6.46 -8.90
C GLN A 160 4.14 -6.09 -8.04
N ALA A 161 3.95 -4.80 -7.75
CA ALA A 161 2.83 -4.32 -6.96
C ALA A 161 1.48 -4.53 -7.66
N ASP A 162 1.41 -4.25 -8.97
CA ASP A 162 0.20 -4.46 -9.77
C ASP A 162 -0.23 -5.93 -9.78
N LYS A 163 0.70 -6.87 -9.85
CA LYS A 163 0.41 -8.31 -9.73
C LYS A 163 -0.13 -8.71 -8.36
N LYS A 164 0.55 -8.29 -7.28
CA LYS A 164 0.12 -8.60 -5.91
C LYS A 164 -1.26 -8.01 -5.62
N LEU A 165 -1.54 -6.80 -6.11
CA LEU A 165 -2.84 -6.16 -5.95
C LEU A 165 -3.93 -6.88 -6.76
N ALA A 166 -3.62 -7.33 -7.98
CA ALA A 166 -4.55 -8.13 -8.78
C ALA A 166 -4.93 -9.43 -8.05
N GLU A 167 -3.95 -10.14 -7.48
CA GLU A 167 -4.19 -11.32 -6.64
C GLU A 167 -5.10 -10.99 -5.45
N GLN A 168 -4.81 -9.91 -4.73
CA GLN A 168 -5.62 -9.46 -3.59
C GLN A 168 -7.06 -9.14 -4.00
N TRP A 169 -7.25 -8.33 -5.04
CA TRP A 169 -8.57 -7.95 -5.53
C TRP A 169 -9.38 -9.12 -6.08
N ASN A 170 -8.71 -10.13 -6.64
CA ASN A 170 -9.36 -11.36 -7.07
C ASN A 170 -9.88 -12.17 -5.89
N MET A 171 -9.14 -12.24 -4.78
CA MET A 171 -9.60 -12.88 -3.54
C MET A 171 -10.77 -12.12 -2.91
N GLU A 172 -10.75 -10.79 -2.97
CA GLU A 172 -11.79 -9.92 -2.43
C GLU A 172 -13.03 -9.81 -3.33
N ALA A 173 -12.99 -10.39 -4.54
CA ALA A 173 -13.98 -10.20 -5.59
C ALA A 173 -14.30 -8.72 -5.85
N LYS A 174 -13.26 -7.87 -5.87
CA LYS A 174 -13.41 -6.41 -6.01
C LYS A 174 -14.20 -6.08 -7.27
N ASP A 175 -15.19 -5.21 -7.12
CA ASP A 175 -16.12 -4.79 -8.17
C ASP A 175 -16.90 -5.97 -8.80
N GLY A 176 -17.06 -7.07 -8.05
CA GLY A 176 -17.72 -8.29 -8.50
C GLY A 176 -16.89 -9.11 -9.50
N LYS A 177 -15.58 -8.86 -9.58
CA LYS A 177 -14.64 -9.53 -10.50
C LYS A 177 -13.61 -10.35 -9.75
N THR A 178 -13.17 -11.45 -10.35
CA THR A 178 -12.13 -12.34 -9.80
C THR A 178 -11.06 -12.68 -10.84
N ASP A 179 -10.96 -11.89 -11.89
CA ASP A 179 -10.06 -12.06 -13.03
C ASP A 179 -9.22 -10.81 -13.33
N TRP A 180 -9.00 -9.95 -12.34
CA TRP A 180 -8.05 -8.84 -12.41
C TRP A 180 -6.67 -9.33 -12.84
N THR A 181 -6.08 -8.64 -13.80
CA THR A 181 -4.69 -8.80 -14.22
C THR A 181 -3.85 -7.60 -13.78
N GLU A 182 -2.52 -7.72 -13.83
CA GLU A 182 -1.63 -6.60 -13.54
C GLU A 182 -1.86 -5.40 -14.47
N LYS A 183 -2.33 -5.66 -15.71
CA LYS A 183 -2.68 -4.60 -16.67
C LYS A 183 -3.95 -3.87 -16.28
N ASP A 184 -4.96 -4.59 -15.80
CA ASP A 184 -6.21 -3.98 -15.31
C ASP A 184 -5.93 -3.09 -14.10
N VAL A 185 -5.04 -3.53 -13.20
CA VAL A 185 -4.58 -2.71 -12.06
C VAL A 185 -3.83 -1.47 -12.56
N ALA A 186 -2.88 -1.62 -13.48
CA ALA A 186 -2.15 -0.47 -14.04
C ALA A 186 -3.11 0.55 -14.72
N GLU A 187 -4.12 0.07 -15.45
CA GLU A 187 -5.15 0.92 -16.07
C GLU A 187 -6.04 1.59 -15.01
N TYR A 188 -6.43 0.87 -13.96
CA TYR A 188 -7.16 1.43 -12.82
C TYR A 188 -6.37 2.57 -12.18
N ARG A 189 -5.06 2.37 -11.92
CA ARG A 189 -4.20 3.43 -11.37
C ARG A 189 -4.15 4.64 -12.29
N SER A 190 -3.95 4.44 -13.59
CA SER A 190 -3.90 5.53 -14.56
C SER A 190 -5.23 6.30 -14.64
N THR A 191 -6.36 5.60 -14.58
CA THR A 191 -7.70 6.18 -14.72
C THR A 191 -8.12 6.95 -13.47
N ASN A 192 -7.71 6.47 -12.28
CA ASN A 192 -8.02 7.09 -10.99
C ASN A 192 -6.94 8.06 -10.50
N ASN A 193 -5.93 8.36 -11.33
CA ASN A 193 -4.77 9.19 -11.01
C ASN A 193 -4.05 8.76 -9.71
N LEU A 194 -3.77 7.47 -9.60
CA LEU A 194 -3.06 6.85 -8.48
C LEU A 194 -1.62 6.50 -8.87
N SER A 195 -0.73 6.52 -7.90
CA SER A 195 0.66 6.05 -8.02
C SER A 195 0.99 5.12 -6.87
N TRP A 196 1.92 4.20 -7.11
CA TRP A 196 2.54 3.47 -6.01
C TRP A 196 3.55 4.37 -5.29
N HIS A 197 3.53 4.31 -3.97
CA HIS A 197 4.57 4.82 -3.10
C HIS A 197 5.35 3.65 -2.51
N GLU A 198 6.65 3.60 -2.81
CA GLU A 198 7.60 2.69 -2.18
C GLU A 198 8.01 3.21 -0.79
N ARG A 199 7.65 2.49 0.28
CA ARG A 199 8.09 2.83 1.65
C ARG A 199 9.57 2.53 1.88
N CYS A 200 10.19 3.22 2.82
CA CYS A 200 11.61 3.07 3.17
C CYS A 200 11.96 1.70 3.76
N ASP A 201 10.99 0.87 4.15
CA ASP A 201 11.23 -0.50 4.60
C ASP A 201 11.65 -1.46 3.47
N THR A 202 11.71 -0.97 2.23
CA THR A 202 12.12 -1.69 1.01
C THR A 202 11.24 -2.88 0.63
N LYS A 203 10.00 -2.93 1.12
CA LYS A 203 9.06 -4.02 0.84
C LYS A 203 7.62 -3.55 0.66
N THR A 204 7.21 -2.54 1.40
CA THR A 204 5.81 -2.10 1.45
C THR A 204 5.52 -1.08 0.34
N MET A 205 4.40 -1.28 -0.34
CA MET A 205 3.85 -0.42 -1.38
C MET A 205 2.49 0.11 -0.93
N ASP A 206 2.28 1.42 -1.04
CA ASP A 206 0.96 2.03 -0.87
C ASP A 206 0.44 2.57 -2.20
N LEU A 207 -0.80 2.25 -2.55
CA LEU A 207 -1.48 2.82 -3.71
C LEU A 207 -2.15 4.13 -3.31
N VAL A 208 -1.62 5.27 -3.76
CA VAL A 208 -1.99 6.58 -3.22
C VAL A 208 -2.37 7.58 -4.33
N PRO A 209 -3.22 8.58 -4.04
CA PRO A 209 -3.53 9.66 -4.97
C PRO A 209 -2.28 10.44 -5.38
N ARG A 210 -2.09 10.61 -6.70
CA ARG A 210 -0.91 11.27 -7.26
C ARG A 210 -0.83 12.74 -6.84
N GLU A 211 -1.95 13.43 -6.71
CA GLU A 211 -2.00 14.82 -6.25
C GLU A 211 -1.42 15.00 -4.85
N ILE A 212 -1.66 14.03 -3.95
CA ILE A 212 -1.11 14.05 -2.60
C ILE A 212 0.36 13.64 -2.64
N HIS A 213 0.67 12.52 -3.30
CA HIS A 213 2.00 11.92 -3.37
C HIS A 213 3.06 12.87 -3.95
N GLU A 214 2.74 13.57 -5.04
CA GLU A 214 3.66 14.51 -5.69
C GLU A 214 3.81 15.82 -4.92
N TYR A 215 2.76 16.25 -4.21
CA TYR A 215 2.79 17.52 -3.49
C TYR A 215 3.53 17.40 -2.16
N CYS A 216 3.31 16.30 -1.45
CA CYS A 216 4.02 15.89 -0.24
C CYS A 216 5.34 15.19 -0.61
N SER A 217 6.32 15.98 -1.10
CA SER A 217 7.61 15.45 -1.55
C SER A 217 8.31 14.64 -0.45
N HIS A 218 9.02 13.58 -0.83
CA HIS A 218 9.62 12.65 0.14
C HIS A 218 10.76 11.84 -0.48
N SER A 219 11.55 11.22 0.39
CA SER A 219 12.36 10.06 0.04
C SER A 219 11.54 8.80 0.34
N GLY A 220 11.85 7.68 -0.32
CA GLY A 220 11.16 6.40 -0.14
C GLY A 220 12.07 5.21 -0.44
N GLY A 221 11.47 4.02 -0.50
CA GLY A 221 12.16 2.73 -0.68
C GLY A 221 13.05 2.66 -1.92
N ARG A 222 12.68 3.36 -3.00
CA ARG A 222 13.53 3.43 -4.21
C ARG A 222 14.90 4.04 -3.92
N ALA A 223 14.97 5.05 -3.05
CA ALA A 223 16.23 5.67 -2.65
C ALA A 223 17.06 4.76 -1.73
N GLU A 224 16.39 4.02 -0.85
CA GLU A 224 17.02 2.99 0.00
C GLU A 224 17.64 1.89 -0.85
N CYS A 225 16.87 1.31 -1.78
CA CYS A 225 17.33 0.26 -2.68
C CYS A 225 18.49 0.74 -3.55
N ARG A 226 18.48 1.99 -4.03
CA ARG A 226 19.61 2.56 -4.76
C ARG A 226 20.90 2.53 -3.93
N ILE A 227 20.86 2.88 -2.65
CA ILE A 227 22.07 2.85 -1.80
C ILE A 227 22.48 1.41 -1.52
N ARG A 228 21.52 0.55 -1.15
CA ARG A 228 21.74 -0.88 -0.90
C ARG A 228 22.42 -1.57 -2.10
N ASP A 229 21.86 -1.37 -3.29
CA ASP A 229 22.24 -2.08 -4.51
C ASP A 229 23.57 -1.54 -5.07
N ASN A 230 23.87 -0.25 -4.90
CA ASN A 230 25.18 0.32 -5.27
C ASN A 230 26.30 -0.04 -4.28
N ASN A 231 26.01 -0.14 -2.98
CA ASN A 231 27.02 -0.53 -1.98
C ASN A 231 27.42 -2.01 -2.09
N ASN A 232 26.52 -2.87 -2.59
CA ASN A 232 26.83 -4.27 -2.87
C ASN A 232 27.62 -4.48 -4.18
N GLY A 233 27.87 -3.42 -4.96
CA GLY A 233 28.68 -3.45 -6.19
C GLY A 233 30.19 -3.25 -5.96
N GLY A 234 30.64 -3.09 -4.71
CA GLY A 234 32.06 -2.99 -4.37
C GLY A 234 32.76 -4.34 -4.40
N SER A 235 33.13 -4.81 -5.59
CA SER A 235 34.09 -5.91 -5.74
C SER A 235 35.39 -5.56 -5.01
N PHE A 236 35.79 -6.45 -4.13
CA PHE A 236 37.08 -6.49 -3.46
C PHE A 236 38.12 -6.86 -4.53
N ASP A 237 38.72 -5.87 -5.17
CA ASP A 237 39.88 -6.08 -6.03
C ASP A 237 41.14 -5.96 -5.14
N GLU A 238 41.61 -7.11 -4.62
CA GLU A 238 43.01 -7.33 -4.25
C GLU A 238 43.75 -8.08 -5.37
#